data_AF-A0A9Q3I059-F1
#
_entry.id   AF-A0A9Q3I059-F1
#
_cell.length_a   1.000
_cell.length_b   1.000
_cell.length_c   1.000
_cell.angle_alpha   90.00
_cell.angle_beta   90.00
_cell.angle_gamma   90.00
#
_symmetry.space_group_name_H-M   'P 1'
#
loop_
_entity.id
_entity.type
_entity.pdbx_description
1 polymer ?
#
loop_
_entity_poly.entity_id
_entity_poly.type
_entity_poly.pdbx_seq_one_letter_code
_entity_poly.pdbx_strand_id
1 'polypeptide(L)'
;MESHNFLRRDLLEIHSTDDSFKGILDKYRKSSVRCIKYSFAYAKDKWDKSHATPDFQVGDLVLISTTNFKAKGLKNLKDSFAGPFVMKDLHAENAFEVELSEELSNTHPEFPVSLIKSGKSGDAEELSLRNKVPQHITPGESSSTKKITNLLKERKLRTTKVKEYFVRYSDPASEDVWLGEKDIPEATKILRRFRNTRNNNITK
;
A
#
# COMPACT_ATOMS: atom_id res chain seq x y z
N MET A 1 23.01 -16.41 22.41
CA MET A 1 21.60 -16.82 22.19
C MET A 1 21.04 -17.28 23.54
N GLU A 2 20.91 -16.37 24.50
CA GLU A 2 20.42 -16.66 25.86
C GLU A 2 18.97 -16.21 25.97
N SER A 3 18.05 -17.11 25.67
CA SER A 3 16.62 -16.87 25.72
C SER A 3 16.03 -17.10 27.12
N HIS A 4 15.49 -16.02 27.70
CA HIS A 4 14.19 -15.98 28.38
C HIS A 4 13.88 -16.91 29.57
N ASN A 5 14.85 -17.31 30.39
CA ASN A 5 14.61 -18.12 31.60
C ASN A 5 14.80 -17.38 32.94
N PHE A 6 14.58 -16.06 32.99
CA PHE A 6 14.63 -15.32 34.26
C PHE A 6 13.28 -15.32 35.01
N LEU A 7 12.16 -15.44 34.30
CA LEU A 7 10.82 -15.34 34.89
C LEU A 7 10.34 -16.61 35.61
N ARG A 8 10.97 -17.78 35.39
CA ARG A 8 10.52 -19.07 35.96
C ARG A 8 11.25 -19.50 37.23
N ARG A 9 12.36 -18.86 37.61
CA ARG A 9 13.16 -19.29 38.79
C ARG A 9 12.58 -18.83 40.12
N ASP A 10 11.70 -17.84 40.11
CA ASP A 10 11.08 -17.24 41.31
C ASP A 10 9.58 -17.60 41.43
N LEU A 11 9.17 -18.79 40.99
CA LEU A 11 7.86 -19.33 41.36
C LEU A 11 7.92 -19.68 42.86
N LEU A 12 7.55 -18.70 43.67
CA LEU A 12 7.52 -18.76 45.12
C LEU A 12 6.54 -19.86 45.58
N GLU A 13 7.03 -21.07 45.86
CA GLU A 13 6.28 -22.06 46.64
C GLU A 13 6.13 -21.53 48.07
N ILE A 14 4.95 -21.03 48.43
CA ILE A 14 4.70 -20.51 49.77
C ILE A 14 3.36 -21.04 50.29
N HIS A 15 3.40 -21.67 51.46
CA HIS A 15 2.22 -22.13 52.19
C HIS A 15 1.59 -20.99 53.00
N SER A 16 0.25 -20.97 53.03
CA SER A 16 -0.59 -19.88 53.57
C SER A 16 -0.73 -19.97 55.10
N THR A 17 0.10 -19.23 55.83
CA THR A 17 -0.11 -18.86 57.25
C THR A 17 -0.07 -17.34 57.40
N ASP A 18 -0.77 -16.76 58.37
CA ASP A 18 -1.01 -15.30 58.44
C ASP A 18 0.28 -14.45 58.56
N ASP A 19 1.26 -14.89 59.35
CA ASP A 19 2.58 -14.22 59.43
C ASP A 19 3.41 -14.40 58.15
N SER A 20 3.17 -15.50 57.43
CA SER A 20 3.74 -15.73 56.10
C SER A 20 3.14 -14.76 55.07
N PHE A 21 1.86 -14.38 55.21
CA PHE A 21 1.15 -13.54 54.24
C PHE A 21 1.72 -12.12 54.10
N LYS A 22 2.12 -11.48 55.20
CA LYS A 22 2.79 -10.17 55.13
C LYS A 22 4.13 -10.25 54.39
N GLY A 23 4.93 -11.29 54.69
CA GLY A 23 6.19 -11.55 54.01
C GLY A 23 6.00 -11.86 52.51
N ILE A 24 4.91 -12.55 52.17
CA ILE A 24 4.48 -12.82 50.79
C ILE A 24 4.18 -11.50 50.06
N LEU A 25 3.34 -10.64 50.63
CA LEU A 25 2.97 -9.35 50.03
C LEU A 25 4.17 -8.44 49.80
N ASP A 26 5.09 -8.35 50.77
CA ASP A 26 6.31 -7.55 50.64
C ASP A 26 7.23 -8.10 49.54
N LYS A 27 7.34 -9.42 49.40
CA LYS A 27 8.09 -10.06 48.31
C LYS A 27 7.46 -9.74 46.95
N TYR A 28 6.14 -9.84 46.81
CA TYR A 28 5.44 -9.48 45.59
C TYR A 28 5.63 -8.01 45.24
N ARG A 29 5.45 -7.10 46.19
CA ARG A 29 5.67 -5.67 45.98
C ARG A 29 7.08 -5.38 45.47
N LYS A 30 8.10 -5.98 46.10
CA LYS A 30 9.51 -5.84 45.68
C LYS A 30 9.74 -6.38 44.27
N SER A 31 9.17 -7.54 43.95
CA SER A 31 9.24 -8.14 42.61
C SER A 31 8.55 -7.26 41.57
N SER A 32 7.32 -6.80 41.82
CA SER A 32 6.59 -5.90 40.93
C SER A 32 7.35 -4.61 40.66
N VAL A 33 7.92 -3.97 41.69
CA VAL A 33 8.75 -2.77 41.52
C VAL A 33 9.98 -3.07 40.66
N ARG A 34 10.63 -4.22 40.84
CA ARG A 34 11.76 -4.63 40.01
C ARG A 34 11.35 -4.85 38.56
N CYS A 35 10.24 -5.54 38.31
CA CYS A 35 9.70 -5.79 36.97
C CYS A 35 9.39 -4.48 36.25
N ILE A 36 8.75 -3.53 36.94
CA ILE A 36 8.44 -2.20 36.40
C ILE A 36 9.74 -1.47 36.03
N LYS A 37 10.72 -1.41 36.94
CA LYS A 37 12.02 -0.77 36.68
C LYS A 37 12.75 -1.40 35.50
N TYR A 38 12.78 -2.74 35.43
CA TYR A 38 13.40 -3.46 34.33
C TYR A 38 12.70 -3.19 33.01
N SER A 39 11.37 -3.16 32.99
CA SER A 39 10.59 -2.85 31.80
C SER A 39 10.87 -1.44 31.28
N PHE A 40 10.94 -0.44 32.17
CA PHE A 40 11.31 0.92 31.79
C PHE A 40 12.73 1.03 31.26
N ALA A 41 13.70 0.40 31.94
CA ALA A 41 15.10 0.40 31.50
C ALA A 41 15.27 -0.28 30.13
N TYR A 42 14.58 -1.40 29.91
CA TYR A 42 14.57 -2.10 28.63
C TYR A 42 13.95 -1.26 27.51
N ALA A 43 12.80 -0.63 27.78
CA ALA A 43 12.15 0.25 26.80
C ALA A 43 13.04 1.44 26.43
N LYS A 44 13.69 2.06 27.42
CA LYS A 44 14.64 3.16 27.21
C LYS A 44 15.84 2.72 26.38
N ASP A 45 16.52 1.64 26.77
CA ASP A 45 17.69 1.13 26.04
C ASP A 45 17.34 0.76 24.58
N LYS A 46 16.17 0.16 24.37
CA LYS A 46 15.68 -0.13 23.01
C LYS A 46 15.41 1.15 22.21
N TRP A 47 14.81 2.16 22.85
CA TRP A 47 14.54 3.45 22.26
C TRP A 47 15.86 4.14 21.88
N ASP A 48 16.76 4.33 22.83
CA ASP A 48 18.05 5.01 22.63
C ASP A 48 18.88 4.35 21.50
N LYS A 49 18.77 3.03 21.31
CA LYS A 49 19.45 2.30 20.22
C LYS A 49 18.86 2.51 18.84
N SER A 50 17.54 2.64 18.72
CA SER A 50 16.85 2.70 17.44
C SER A 50 16.51 4.12 16.99
N HIS A 51 16.51 5.08 17.91
CA HIS A 51 16.11 6.44 17.62
C HIS A 51 17.30 7.26 17.15
N ALA A 52 17.31 7.54 15.85
CA ALA A 52 18.11 8.61 15.28
C ALA A 52 17.24 9.88 15.27
N THR A 53 17.70 10.94 15.91
CA THR A 53 17.14 12.29 15.74
C THR A 53 17.47 12.77 14.34
N PRO A 54 16.48 13.03 13.48
CA PRO A 54 16.75 13.60 12.17
C PRO A 54 17.09 15.09 12.33
N ASP A 55 18.14 15.54 11.65
CA ASP A 55 18.46 16.97 11.54
C ASP A 55 17.53 17.61 10.51
N PHE A 56 16.51 18.29 11.03
CA PHE A 56 15.54 19.04 10.24
C PHE A 56 15.71 20.54 10.52
N GLN A 57 15.68 21.36 9.48
CA GLN A 57 15.74 22.81 9.60
C GLN A 57 14.39 23.44 9.25
N VAL A 58 14.12 24.59 9.89
CA VAL A 58 12.97 25.42 9.53
C VAL A 58 13.13 25.84 8.06
N GLY A 59 12.08 25.64 7.26
CA GLY A 59 12.08 25.88 5.82
C GLY A 59 12.28 24.62 4.96
N ASP A 60 12.66 23.48 5.54
CA ASP A 60 12.81 22.24 4.79
C ASP A 60 11.45 21.69 4.31
N LEU A 61 11.47 21.06 3.13
CA LEU A 61 10.32 20.36 2.58
C LEU A 61 10.22 18.96 3.18
N VAL A 62 9.09 18.67 3.80
CA VAL A 62 8.84 17.41 4.49
C VAL A 62 7.56 16.73 4.05
N LEU A 63 7.58 15.41 4.08
CA LEU A 63 6.44 14.56 3.84
C LEU A 63 5.87 14.09 5.18
N ILE A 64 4.55 14.21 5.37
CA ILE A 64 3.88 13.78 6.61
C ILE A 64 3.16 12.45 6.38
N SER A 65 3.32 11.51 7.30
CA SER A 65 2.65 10.22 7.23
C SER A 65 1.12 10.33 7.35
N THR A 66 0.40 9.68 6.43
CA THR A 66 -1.08 9.66 6.41
C THR A 66 -1.70 8.60 7.32
N THR A 67 -0.88 7.97 8.18
CA THR A 67 -1.32 6.87 9.06
C THR A 67 -2.47 7.32 9.95
N ASN A 68 -2.38 8.55 10.47
CA ASN A 68 -3.37 9.13 11.38
C ASN A 68 -4.35 10.11 10.68
N PHE A 69 -4.21 10.31 9.36
CA PHE A 69 -5.12 11.18 8.63
C PHE A 69 -6.44 10.49 8.35
N LYS A 70 -7.54 11.24 8.58
CA LYS A 70 -8.89 10.88 8.16
C LYS A 70 -9.07 11.23 6.67
N ALA A 71 -8.26 10.63 5.81
CA ALA A 71 -8.36 10.82 4.38
C ALA A 71 -9.61 10.13 3.82
N LYS A 72 -10.26 10.74 2.82
CA LYS A 72 -11.36 10.14 2.07
C LYS A 72 -10.78 9.13 1.07
N GLY A 73 -11.11 7.85 1.19
CA GLY A 73 -10.69 6.81 0.23
C GLY A 73 -10.56 5.41 0.84
N LEU A 74 -10.28 4.41 -0.01
CA LEU A 74 -9.97 3.05 0.48
C LEU A 74 -8.58 3.02 1.11
N LYS A 75 -8.47 2.38 2.28
CA LYS A 75 -7.23 2.27 3.08
C LYS A 75 -6.01 1.75 2.31
N ASN A 76 -6.21 0.95 1.28
CA ASN A 76 -5.15 0.33 0.49
C ASN A 76 -4.72 1.15 -0.74
N LEU A 77 -5.47 2.20 -1.08
CA LEU A 77 -5.23 3.06 -2.24
C LEU A 77 -4.82 4.48 -1.84
N LYS A 78 -4.70 4.76 -0.53
CA LYS A 78 -4.21 6.04 -0.04
C LYS A 78 -2.68 6.06 -0.05
N ASP A 79 -2.12 7.19 -0.43
CA ASP A 79 -0.69 7.41 -0.29
C ASP A 79 -0.28 7.34 1.18
N SER A 80 0.86 6.71 1.46
CA SER A 80 1.36 6.56 2.83
C SER A 80 1.89 7.87 3.42
N PHE A 81 2.21 8.84 2.55
CA PHE A 81 2.67 10.17 2.92
C PHE A 81 1.90 11.21 2.11
N ALA A 82 1.49 12.30 2.74
CA ALA A 82 0.90 13.45 2.07
C ALA A 82 1.96 14.54 1.94
N GLY A 83 1.93 15.20 0.78
CA GLY A 83 2.44 16.54 0.48
C GLY A 83 3.89 16.85 0.88
N PRO A 84 4.70 17.48 0.01
CA PRO A 84 5.81 18.27 0.51
C PRO A 84 5.21 19.51 1.19
N PHE A 85 5.37 19.61 2.50
CA PHE A 85 4.99 20.77 3.28
C PHE A 85 6.22 21.47 3.83
N VAL A 86 6.11 22.78 4.06
CA VAL A 86 7.22 23.58 4.60
C VAL A 86 7.19 23.51 6.13
N MET A 87 8.31 23.16 6.74
CA MET A 87 8.46 23.25 8.20
C MET A 87 8.55 24.70 8.63
N LYS A 88 7.66 25.09 9.53
CA LYS A 88 7.55 26.47 10.03
C LYS A 88 8.31 26.68 11.33
N ASP A 89 8.19 25.73 12.25
CA ASP A 89 8.89 25.78 13.53
C ASP A 89 9.17 24.37 14.07
N LEU A 90 10.15 24.26 14.95
CA LEU A 90 10.51 23.03 15.63
C LEU A 90 10.17 23.16 17.11
N HIS A 91 9.03 22.58 17.49
CA HIS A 91 8.53 22.62 18.86
C HIS A 91 9.19 21.51 19.69
N ALA A 92 10.29 21.86 20.36
CA ALA A 92 11.19 20.91 21.04
C ALA A 92 11.80 19.86 20.10
N GLU A 93 12.70 19.02 20.60
CA GLU A 93 13.40 18.01 19.79
C GLU A 93 12.48 16.94 19.16
N ASN A 94 11.20 16.88 19.58
CA ASN A 94 10.29 15.79 19.27
C ASN A 94 9.03 16.18 18.46
N ALA A 95 8.76 17.46 18.24
CA ALA A 95 7.60 17.90 17.48
C ALA A 95 7.94 19.10 16.58
N PHE A 96 7.18 19.25 15.50
CA PHE A 96 7.38 20.31 14.50
C PHE A 96 6.03 20.81 14.02
N GLU A 97 5.98 22.10 13.70
CA GLU A 97 4.80 22.78 13.15
C GLU A 97 4.97 22.93 11.64
N VAL A 98 3.89 22.63 10.92
CA VAL A 98 3.87 22.64 9.46
C VAL A 98 2.78 23.52 8.91
N GLU A 99 3.08 24.18 7.79
CA GLU A 99 2.07 24.84 6.98
C GLU A 99 1.26 23.80 6.19
N LEU A 100 0.09 23.44 6.72
CA LEU A 100 -0.85 22.53 6.06
C LEU A 100 -1.64 23.24 4.96
N SER A 101 -1.92 22.50 3.88
CA SER A 101 -2.84 22.93 2.83
C SER A 101 -4.29 23.03 3.36
N GLU A 102 -5.12 23.83 2.71
CA GLU A 102 -6.52 24.08 3.08
C GLU A 102 -7.34 22.78 3.22
N GLU A 103 -7.02 21.75 2.42
CA GLU A 103 -7.65 20.43 2.50
C GLU A 103 -7.43 19.71 3.84
N LEU A 104 -6.31 20.00 4.50
CA LEU A 104 -5.88 19.41 5.78
C LEU A 104 -6.05 20.37 6.96
N SER A 105 -6.70 21.52 6.76
CA SER A 105 -6.95 22.55 7.78
C SER A 105 -7.65 22.05 9.05
N ASN A 106 -8.41 20.95 8.95
CA ASN A 106 -9.05 20.30 10.11
C ASN A 106 -8.09 19.46 10.97
N THR A 107 -6.84 19.30 10.55
CA THR A 107 -5.80 18.53 11.26
C THR A 107 -4.90 19.50 12.03
N HIS A 108 -4.46 19.09 13.21
CA HIS A 108 -3.51 19.87 13.99
C HIS A 108 -2.18 20.02 13.21
N PRO A 109 -1.59 21.22 13.13
CA PRO A 109 -0.37 21.46 12.35
C PRO A 109 0.91 20.91 13.00
N GLU A 110 0.84 20.53 14.29
CA GLU A 110 1.97 19.93 14.98
C GLU A 110 1.97 18.41 14.86
N PHE A 111 3.13 17.86 14.51
CA PHE A 111 3.34 16.43 14.33
C PHE A 111 4.62 15.97 15.04
N PRO A 112 4.72 14.69 15.42
CA PRO A 112 5.95 14.13 15.98
C PRO A 112 6.95 13.78 14.88
N VAL A 113 8.25 13.89 15.19
CA VAL A 113 9.34 13.67 14.22
C VAL A 113 9.33 12.27 13.58
N SER A 114 8.76 11.29 14.29
CA SER A 114 8.62 9.91 13.81
C SER A 114 7.66 9.75 12.62
N LEU A 115 6.75 10.70 12.42
CA LEU A 115 5.78 10.69 11.32
C LEU A 115 6.25 11.52 10.12
N ILE A 116 7.46 12.06 10.19
CA ILE A 116 8.07 12.83 9.10
C ILE A 116 8.96 11.94 8.27
N LYS A 117 9.00 12.25 6.99
CA LYS A 117 10.11 11.87 6.13
C LYS A 117 10.68 13.11 5.46
N SER A 118 12.00 13.21 5.37
CA SER A 118 12.63 14.25 4.55
C SER A 118 12.08 14.13 3.12
N GLY A 119 11.44 15.20 2.66
CA GLY A 119 11.13 15.34 1.26
C GLY A 119 12.45 15.57 0.58
N LYS A 120 13.05 14.53 -0.02
CA LYS A 120 14.12 14.79 -0.98
C LYS A 120 13.52 15.75 -2.00
N SER A 121 14.08 16.96 -2.12
CA SER A 121 13.97 17.75 -3.34
C SER A 121 14.59 16.87 -4.40
N GLY A 122 13.80 15.95 -4.97
CA GLY A 122 14.28 15.14 -6.06
C GLY A 122 14.73 16.13 -7.10
N ASP A 123 16.03 16.14 -7.38
CA ASP A 123 16.56 16.83 -8.56
C ASP A 123 15.57 16.50 -9.67
N ALA A 124 14.99 17.53 -10.28
CA ALA A 124 13.93 17.34 -11.28
C ALA A 124 14.37 16.34 -12.37
N GLU A 125 15.68 16.16 -12.55
CA GLU A 125 16.34 15.16 -13.38
C GLU A 125 16.12 13.69 -12.95
N GLU A 126 16.15 13.36 -11.65
CA GLU A 126 15.97 11.97 -11.17
C GLU A 126 14.50 11.52 -11.29
N LEU A 127 13.55 12.45 -11.11
CA LEU A 127 12.12 12.23 -11.35
C LEU A 127 11.77 12.19 -12.85
N SER A 128 12.58 12.79 -13.72
CA SER A 128 12.41 12.71 -15.18
C SER A 128 12.51 11.27 -15.70
N LEU A 129 13.36 10.45 -15.07
CA LEU A 129 13.51 9.03 -15.41
C LEU A 129 12.27 8.21 -15.03
N ARG A 130 11.58 8.60 -13.94
CA ARG A 130 10.34 7.96 -13.46
C ARG A 130 9.09 8.43 -14.22
N ASN A 131 9.12 9.65 -14.73
CA ASN A 131 8.08 10.22 -15.60
C ASN A 131 8.15 9.72 -17.05
N LYS A 132 9.07 8.80 -17.37
CA LYS A 132 8.81 7.83 -18.44
C LYS A 132 7.71 6.86 -17.97
N VAL A 133 6.51 7.40 -17.75
CA VAL A 133 5.31 6.65 -18.13
C VAL A 133 5.66 6.11 -19.51
N PRO A 134 5.65 4.78 -19.75
CA PRO A 134 5.75 4.31 -21.12
C PRO A 134 4.66 5.09 -21.84
N GLN A 135 5.06 6.03 -22.71
CA GLN A 135 4.12 6.58 -23.64
C GLN A 135 3.53 5.33 -24.24
N HIS A 136 2.25 5.08 -23.95
CA HIS A 136 1.49 4.15 -24.75
C HIS A 136 1.63 4.79 -26.11
N ILE A 137 2.58 4.28 -26.89
CA ILE A 137 2.67 4.57 -28.31
C ILE A 137 1.33 4.00 -28.74
N THR A 138 0.30 4.84 -28.78
CA THR A 138 -0.86 4.56 -29.59
C THR A 138 -0.23 4.39 -30.95
N PRO A 139 -0.11 3.16 -31.47
CA PRO A 139 0.46 2.96 -32.78
C PRO A 139 -0.37 3.88 -33.65
N GLY A 140 0.29 4.86 -34.27
CA GLY A 140 -0.37 5.85 -35.09
C GLY A 140 -1.39 5.12 -35.96
N GLU A 141 -2.57 5.69 -36.08
CA GLU A 141 -3.67 5.23 -36.91
C GLU A 141 -3.19 5.12 -38.38
N SER A 142 -2.38 4.12 -38.69
CA SER A 142 -2.44 3.46 -39.97
C SER A 142 -3.65 2.55 -39.85
N SER A 143 -4.79 3.13 -40.23
CA SER A 143 -6.01 2.42 -40.60
C SER A 143 -5.73 1.49 -41.80
N SER A 144 -4.77 0.58 -41.68
CA SER A 144 -4.80 -0.66 -42.44
C SER A 144 -5.83 -1.52 -41.74
N THR A 145 -7.03 -1.57 -42.31
CA THR A 145 -8.12 -2.44 -41.85
C THR A 145 -7.60 -3.89 -41.79
N LYS A 146 -7.12 -4.32 -40.63
CA LYS A 146 -6.60 -5.68 -40.43
C LYS A 146 -7.72 -6.65 -40.76
N LYS A 147 -7.51 -7.50 -41.77
CA LYS A 147 -8.56 -8.39 -42.26
C LYS A 147 -8.75 -9.53 -41.27
N ILE A 148 -9.94 -9.61 -40.70
CA ILE A 148 -10.30 -10.72 -39.81
C ILE A 148 -10.54 -11.96 -40.65
N THR A 149 -9.86 -13.06 -40.32
CA THR A 149 -10.02 -14.33 -41.05
C THR A 149 -11.10 -15.17 -40.39
N ASN A 150 -10.98 -15.44 -39.09
CA ASN A 150 -11.84 -16.39 -38.39
C ASN A 150 -12.18 -15.94 -36.96
N LEU A 151 -13.33 -16.39 -36.48
CA LEU A 151 -13.71 -16.35 -35.08
C LEU A 151 -13.48 -17.72 -34.45
N LEU A 152 -12.79 -17.74 -33.32
CA LEU A 152 -12.38 -18.97 -32.64
C LEU A 152 -13.34 -19.34 -31.50
N LYS A 153 -13.73 -18.35 -30.69
CA LYS A 153 -14.51 -18.56 -29.47
C LYS A 153 -15.52 -17.42 -29.27
N GLU A 154 -16.56 -17.72 -28.51
CA GLU A 154 -17.49 -16.71 -27.99
C GLU A 154 -17.52 -16.80 -26.47
N ARG A 155 -17.65 -15.66 -25.79
CA ARG A 155 -17.93 -15.59 -24.35
C ARG A 155 -19.01 -14.56 -24.07
N LYS A 156 -19.73 -14.74 -22.97
CA LYS A 156 -20.70 -13.77 -22.45
C LYS A 156 -20.13 -13.16 -21.19
N LEU A 157 -20.00 -11.85 -21.15
CA LEU A 157 -19.64 -11.13 -19.93
C LEU A 157 -20.81 -11.22 -18.94
N ARG A 158 -20.54 -11.70 -17.72
CA ARG A 158 -21.55 -11.77 -16.65
C ARG A 158 -22.12 -10.39 -16.30
N THR A 159 -21.28 -9.36 -16.37
CA THR A 159 -21.60 -8.00 -15.93
C THR A 159 -22.55 -7.26 -16.89
N THR A 160 -22.31 -7.35 -18.20
CA THR A 160 -23.02 -6.52 -19.20
C THR A 160 -23.96 -7.31 -20.10
N LYS A 161 -24.00 -8.65 -19.98
CA LYS A 161 -24.70 -9.57 -20.91
C LYS A 161 -24.28 -9.42 -22.38
N VAL A 162 -23.22 -8.65 -22.67
CA VAL A 162 -22.67 -8.47 -24.02
C VAL A 162 -21.83 -9.69 -24.40
N LYS A 163 -21.94 -10.10 -25.66
CA LYS A 163 -21.14 -11.18 -26.24
C LYS A 163 -19.84 -10.60 -26.80
N GLU A 164 -18.74 -11.26 -26.48
CA GLU A 164 -17.44 -11.00 -27.09
C GLU A 164 -17.01 -12.23 -27.89
N TYR A 165 -16.27 -11.96 -28.96
CA TYR A 165 -15.78 -12.96 -29.88
C TYR A 165 -14.25 -12.90 -29.92
N PHE A 166 -13.61 -14.07 -29.88
CA PHE A 166 -12.17 -14.20 -29.98
C PHE A 166 -11.77 -14.23 -31.45
N VAL A 167 -11.09 -13.18 -31.88
CA VAL A 167 -10.84 -12.87 -33.29
C VAL A 167 -9.41 -13.25 -33.66
N ARG A 168 -9.26 -13.95 -34.79
CA ARG A 168 -7.96 -14.22 -35.42
C ARG A 168 -7.81 -13.40 -36.70
N TYR A 169 -6.74 -12.62 -36.74
CA TYR A 169 -6.36 -11.81 -37.90
C TYR A 169 -5.71 -12.65 -38.99
N SER A 170 -5.68 -12.14 -40.23
CA SER A 170 -4.93 -12.74 -41.34
C SER A 170 -3.43 -12.75 -41.11
N ASP A 171 -2.93 -11.75 -40.39
CA ASP A 171 -1.51 -11.53 -40.24
C ASP A 171 -0.99 -12.32 -39.03
N PRO A 172 -0.02 -13.24 -39.21
CA PRO A 172 0.48 -14.07 -38.13
C PRO A 172 1.24 -13.28 -37.04
N ALA A 173 1.58 -12.02 -37.31
CA ALA A 173 2.20 -11.10 -36.36
C ALA A 173 1.18 -10.35 -35.47
N SER A 174 -0.12 -10.41 -35.79
CA SER A 174 -1.16 -9.76 -34.97
C SER A 174 -1.67 -10.71 -33.91
N GLU A 175 -1.72 -10.24 -32.67
CA GLU A 175 -2.24 -11.01 -31.54
C GLU A 175 -3.75 -11.25 -31.66
N ASP A 176 -4.20 -12.41 -31.18
CA ASP A 176 -5.62 -12.76 -31.12
C ASP A 176 -6.30 -11.97 -29.97
N VAL A 177 -7.36 -11.21 -30.27
CA VAL A 177 -8.01 -10.29 -29.31
C VAL A 177 -9.51 -10.59 -29.16
N TRP A 178 -10.06 -10.30 -27.98
CA TRP A 178 -11.51 -10.32 -27.74
C TRP A 178 -12.14 -9.01 -28.21
N LEU A 179 -13.09 -9.08 -29.14
CA LEU A 179 -13.81 -7.92 -29.66
C LEU A 179 -15.32 -8.09 -29.50
N GLY A 180 -16.00 -6.96 -29.30
CA GLY A 180 -17.46 -6.89 -29.32
C GLY A 180 -18.01 -6.99 -30.75
N GLU A 181 -19.30 -7.31 -30.89
CA GLU A 181 -19.97 -7.41 -32.20
C GLU A 181 -19.90 -6.11 -33.01
N LYS A 182 -19.85 -4.95 -32.35
CA LYS A 182 -19.78 -3.62 -32.97
C LYS A 182 -18.40 -3.29 -33.53
N ASP A 183 -17.35 -3.90 -33.00
CA ASP A 183 -15.96 -3.57 -33.30
C ASP A 183 -15.37 -4.47 -34.39
N ILE A 184 -16.17 -5.40 -34.92
CA ILE A 184 -15.76 -6.37 -35.94
C ILE A 184 -16.14 -5.83 -37.34
N PRO A 185 -15.17 -5.54 -38.23
CA PRO A 185 -15.47 -5.23 -39.63
C PRO A 185 -16.18 -6.41 -40.32
N GLU A 186 -17.23 -6.12 -41.09
CA GLU A 186 -18.11 -7.11 -41.72
C GLU A 186 -18.70 -8.17 -40.75
N ALA A 187 -18.98 -7.79 -39.50
CA ALA A 187 -19.48 -8.66 -38.43
C ALA A 187 -20.54 -9.67 -38.89
N THR A 188 -21.55 -9.23 -39.65
CA THR A 188 -22.67 -10.07 -40.09
C THR A 188 -22.24 -11.29 -40.90
N LYS A 189 -21.27 -11.13 -41.83
CA LYS A 189 -20.79 -12.24 -42.69
C LYS A 189 -19.97 -13.24 -41.88
N ILE A 190 -19.08 -12.73 -41.03
CA ILE A 190 -18.13 -13.54 -40.25
C ILE A 190 -18.87 -14.30 -39.14
N LEU A 191 -19.78 -13.64 -38.43
CA LEU A 191 -20.61 -14.26 -37.40
C LEU A 191 -21.54 -15.33 -37.96
N ARG A 192 -22.09 -15.11 -39.16
CA ARG A 192 -22.91 -16.12 -39.85
C ARG A 192 -22.09 -17.37 -40.17
N ARG A 193 -20.85 -17.22 -40.67
CA ARG A 193 -19.94 -18.35 -40.92
C ARG A 193 -19.61 -19.10 -39.63
N PHE A 194 -19.29 -18.37 -38.56
CA PHE A 194 -18.98 -18.95 -37.25
C PHE A 194 -20.16 -19.73 -36.63
N ARG A 195 -21.38 -19.21 -36.73
CA ARG A 195 -22.59 -19.90 -36.25
C ARG A 195 -22.83 -21.21 -37.03
N ASN A 196 -22.61 -21.18 -38.35
CA ASN A 196 -22.79 -22.37 -39.19
C ASN A 196 -21.73 -23.45 -38.90
N THR A 197 -20.47 -23.09 -38.71
CA THR A 197 -19.42 -24.06 -38.36
C THR A 197 -19.64 -24.67 -36.97
N ARG A 198 -20.09 -23.87 -36.01
CA ARG A 198 -20.43 -24.36 -34.67
C ARG A 198 -21.60 -25.35 -34.69
N ASN A 199 -22.67 -25.05 -35.42
CA ASN A 199 -23.83 -25.93 -35.51
C ASN A 199 -23.48 -27.27 -36.16
N ASN A 200 -22.64 -27.26 -37.21
CA ASN A 200 -22.22 -28.49 -37.89
C ASN A 200 -21.33 -29.40 -37.02
N ASN A 201 -20.54 -28.83 -36.12
CA ASN A 201 -19.71 -29.58 -35.17
C ASN A 201 -20.50 -30.17 -33.99
N ILE A 202 -21.76 -29.76 -33.79
CA ILE A 202 -22.65 -30.29 -32.75
C ILE A 202 -23.49 -31.46 -33.28
N THR A 203 -23.68 -31.55 -34.60
CA THR A 203 -24.45 -32.60 -35.29
C THR A 203 -23.62 -33.80 -35.78
N LYS A 204 -22.32 -33.86 -35.46
CA LYS A 204 -21.46 -35.03 -35.65
C LYS A 204 -21.07 -35.59 -34.30
#